data_AF-G4ZHL9-F1
#
_entry.id   AF-G4ZHL9-F1
#
_cell.length_a   1.000
_cell.length_b   1.000
_cell.length_c   1.000
_cell.angle_alpha   90.00
_cell.angle_beta   90.00
_cell.angle_gamma   90.00
#
_symmetry.space_group_name_H-M   'P 1'
#
loop_
_entity.id
_entity.type
_entity.pdbx_description
1 polymer ?
#
loop_
_entity_poly.entity_id
_entity_poly.type
_entity_poly.pdbx_seq_one_letter_code
_entity_poly.pdbx_strand_id
1 'polypeptide(L)'
;LPSALQALPHVAEDIRELLKPRTIDGAVYNELGRVFRVHGTSRPFTVGAMDGAAVRGKLNIVTWLHSTRTEGCSRKTSIGAAANGHLVVLKWLHVAYVQKCNREEELVAAAQGGHTEVV
;
A
#
# COMPACT_ATOMS: atom_id res chain seq x y z
N LEU A 1 -16.20 -17.02 -12.30
CA LEU A 1 -16.60 -18.32 -11.72
C LEU A 1 -17.25 -19.13 -12.82
N PRO A 2 -16.84 -20.40 -13.03
CA PRO A 2 -17.47 -21.31 -13.99
C PRO A 2 -18.98 -21.40 -13.77
N SER A 3 -19.76 -21.63 -14.83
CA SER A 3 -21.23 -21.76 -14.78
C SER A 3 -21.69 -22.87 -13.83
N ALA A 4 -20.91 -23.94 -13.69
CA ALA A 4 -21.14 -25.01 -12.72
C ALA A 4 -21.16 -24.54 -11.25
N LEU A 5 -20.39 -23.49 -10.93
CA LEU A 5 -20.32 -22.91 -9.59
C LEU A 5 -21.49 -21.93 -9.32
N GLN A 6 -22.17 -21.42 -10.34
CA GLN A 6 -23.36 -20.58 -10.17
C GLN A 6 -24.60 -21.38 -9.72
N ALA A 7 -24.60 -22.71 -9.93
CA ALA A 7 -25.69 -23.61 -9.54
C ALA A 7 -25.72 -23.92 -8.03
N LEU A 8 -24.67 -23.57 -7.29
CA LEU A 8 -24.56 -23.79 -5.84
C LEU A 8 -24.23 -22.45 -5.15
N PRO A 9 -25.24 -21.61 -4.89
CA PRO A 9 -25.02 -20.23 -4.43
C PRO A 9 -24.30 -20.16 -3.08
N HIS A 10 -24.48 -21.14 -2.20
CA HIS A 10 -23.79 -21.23 -0.91
C HIS A 10 -22.28 -21.54 -1.10
N VAL A 11 -21.93 -22.52 -1.94
CA VAL A 11 -20.53 -22.84 -2.26
C VAL A 11 -19.84 -21.68 -2.97
N ALA A 12 -20.54 -21.00 -3.88
CA ALA A 12 -20.01 -19.82 -4.54
C ALA A 12 -19.74 -18.67 -3.55
N GLU A 13 -20.59 -18.50 -2.54
CA GLU A 13 -20.42 -17.47 -1.52
C GLU A 13 -19.30 -17.83 -0.52
N ASP A 14 -19.19 -19.09 -0.12
CA ASP A 14 -18.10 -19.58 0.72
C ASP A 14 -16.74 -19.44 0.03
N ILE A 15 -16.64 -19.81 -1.26
CA ILE A 15 -15.42 -19.63 -2.05
C ILE A 15 -15.11 -18.14 -2.22
N ARG A 16 -16.12 -17.29 -2.40
CA ARG A 16 -15.91 -15.83 -2.42
C ARG A 16 -15.38 -15.32 -1.09
N GLU A 17 -15.94 -15.74 0.04
CA GLU A 17 -15.44 -15.37 1.37
C GLU A 17 -14.00 -15.84 1.61
N LEU A 18 -13.67 -17.06 1.15
CA LEU A 18 -12.36 -17.67 1.31
C LEU A 18 -11.29 -17.03 0.40
N LEU A 19 -11.68 -16.55 -0.79
CA LEU A 19 -10.80 -15.84 -1.72
C LEU A 19 -10.65 -14.34 -1.40
N LYS A 20 -11.48 -13.78 -0.51
CA LYS A 20 -11.34 -12.37 -0.13
C LYS A 20 -10.04 -12.16 0.67
N PRO A 21 -9.22 -11.14 0.35
CA PRO A 21 -7.95 -10.87 1.04
C PRO A 21 -8.18 -10.30 2.43
N ARG A 22 -7.48 -10.81 3.46
CA ARG A 22 -7.69 -10.42 4.87
C ARG A 22 -7.64 -8.91 5.12
N THR A 23 -6.82 -8.17 4.36
CA THR A 23 -6.81 -6.70 4.31
C THR A 23 -6.96 -6.23 2.87
N ILE A 24 -7.40 -4.98 2.67
CA ILE A 24 -7.50 -4.39 1.34
C ILE A 24 -6.17 -3.78 0.84
N ASP A 25 -5.13 -3.77 1.69
CA ASP A 25 -3.85 -3.09 1.47
C ASP A 25 -3.22 -3.38 0.10
N GLY A 26 -3.13 -4.65 -0.28
CA GLY A 26 -2.51 -5.08 -1.54
C GLY A 26 -3.26 -4.66 -2.80
N ALA A 27 -4.55 -4.35 -2.68
CA ALA A 27 -5.36 -3.89 -3.78
C ALA A 27 -5.30 -2.39 -3.99
N VAL A 28 -5.03 -1.63 -2.93
CA VAL A 28 -5.04 -0.17 -2.94
C VAL A 28 -4.00 0.40 -3.90
N TYR A 29 -2.78 -0.16 -3.92
CA TYR A 29 -1.69 0.34 -4.77
C TYR A 29 -1.56 -0.36 -6.14
N ASN A 30 -2.39 -1.36 -6.43
CA ASN A 30 -2.44 -2.04 -7.72
C ASN A 30 -3.68 -1.64 -8.55
N GLU A 31 -4.88 -1.56 -7.95
CA GLU A 31 -6.14 -1.28 -8.65
C GLU A 31 -7.19 -0.64 -7.71
N LEU A 32 -6.95 0.63 -7.33
CA LEU A 32 -7.74 1.43 -6.37
C LEU A 32 -9.26 1.39 -6.62
N GLY A 33 -9.69 1.41 -7.89
CA GLY A 33 -11.10 1.61 -8.27
C GLY A 33 -12.00 0.36 -8.26
N ARG A 34 -11.45 -0.83 -8.49
CA ARG A 34 -12.24 -2.08 -8.54
C ARG A 34 -12.44 -2.71 -7.17
N VAL A 35 -11.41 -2.73 -6.34
CA VAL A 35 -11.47 -3.47 -5.06
C VAL A 35 -12.14 -2.66 -3.95
N PHE A 36 -11.95 -1.34 -3.93
CA PHE A 36 -12.66 -0.45 -3.00
C PHE A 36 -14.19 -0.58 -3.15
N ARG A 37 -14.68 -0.64 -4.40
CA ARG A 37 -16.11 -0.70 -4.71
C ARG A 37 -16.78 -2.00 -4.25
N VAL A 38 -16.01 -3.08 -4.08
CA VAL A 38 -16.52 -4.41 -3.74
C VAL A 38 -16.22 -4.79 -2.28
N HIS A 39 -15.14 -4.29 -1.67
CA HIS A 39 -14.69 -4.73 -0.34
C HIS A 39 -14.35 -3.61 0.64
N GLY A 40 -14.39 -2.33 0.22
CA GLY A 40 -13.91 -1.19 1.02
C GLY A 40 -14.71 -0.89 2.30
N THR A 41 -15.92 -1.43 2.43
CA THR A 41 -16.77 -1.29 3.63
C THR A 41 -16.70 -2.49 4.58
N SER A 42 -16.05 -3.59 4.15
CA SER A 42 -16.12 -4.87 4.87
C SER A 42 -14.81 -5.27 5.54
N ARG A 43 -13.66 -4.68 5.18
CA ARG A 43 -12.34 -5.10 5.70
C ARG A 43 -11.47 -3.91 6.12
N PRO A 44 -10.65 -4.08 7.17
CA PRO A 44 -9.81 -3.00 7.68
C PRO A 44 -8.66 -2.69 6.72
N PHE A 45 -8.28 -1.41 6.69
CA PHE A 45 -7.01 -0.96 6.16
C PHE A 45 -5.95 -1.11 7.25
N THR A 46 -4.69 -1.32 6.86
CA THR A 46 -3.56 -1.23 7.79
C THR A 46 -2.51 -0.25 7.25
N VAL A 47 -1.47 0.01 8.05
CA VAL A 47 -0.29 0.76 7.57
C VAL A 47 0.31 0.16 6.30
N GLY A 48 0.12 -1.15 6.07
CA GLY A 48 0.57 -1.86 4.86
C GLY A 48 0.04 -1.26 3.55
N ALA A 49 -1.13 -0.62 3.56
CA ALA A 49 -1.66 0.07 2.38
C ALA A 49 -0.77 1.25 1.97
N MET A 50 -0.41 2.10 2.93
CA MET A 50 0.43 3.28 2.67
C MET A 50 1.88 2.88 2.43
N ASP A 51 2.38 1.91 3.19
CA ASP A 51 3.72 1.33 3.01
C ASP A 51 3.90 0.81 1.58
N GLY A 52 2.99 -0.07 1.12
CA GLY A 52 3.07 -0.65 -0.22
C GLY A 52 2.89 0.37 -1.34
N ALA A 53 2.03 1.38 -1.15
CA ALA A 53 1.90 2.48 -2.10
C ALA A 53 3.19 3.30 -2.22
N ALA A 54 3.86 3.55 -1.09
CA ALA A 54 5.11 4.29 -1.06
C ALA A 54 6.26 3.52 -1.70
N VAL A 55 6.39 2.22 -1.41
CA VAL A 55 7.39 1.33 -2.03
C VAL A 55 7.22 1.22 -3.54
N ARG A 56 6.02 1.49 -4.08
CA ARG A 56 5.73 1.51 -5.52
C ARG A 56 5.73 2.91 -6.15
N GLY A 57 6.10 3.94 -5.39
CA GLY A 57 6.19 5.31 -5.88
C GLY A 57 4.84 5.96 -6.19
N LYS A 58 3.73 5.41 -5.67
CA LYS A 58 2.36 5.86 -5.98
C LYS A 58 1.94 7.02 -5.08
N LEU A 59 2.53 8.21 -5.28
CA LEU A 59 2.26 9.39 -4.43
C LEU A 59 0.76 9.76 -4.37
N ASN A 60 0.03 9.64 -5.48
CA ASN A 60 -1.42 9.89 -5.53
C ASN A 60 -2.21 8.99 -4.57
N ILE A 61 -1.77 7.74 -4.40
CA ILE A 61 -2.40 6.76 -3.51
C ILE A 61 -1.97 7.02 -2.07
N VAL A 62 -0.69 7.35 -1.83
CA VAL A 62 -0.16 7.72 -0.51
C VAL A 62 -0.88 8.94 0.06
N THR A 63 -1.04 10.00 -0.72
CA THR A 63 -1.74 11.23 -0.32
C THR A 63 -3.22 10.99 -0.08
N TRP A 64 -3.88 10.20 -0.95
CA TRP A 64 -5.27 9.81 -0.74
C TRP A 64 -5.45 9.03 0.56
N LEU A 65 -4.61 8.02 0.81
CA LEU A 65 -4.63 7.24 2.05
C LEU A 65 -4.40 8.13 3.28
N HIS A 66 -3.48 9.08 3.21
CA HIS A 66 -3.24 10.02 4.30
C HIS A 66 -4.44 10.92 4.59
N SER A 67 -5.13 11.40 3.55
CA SER A 67 -6.29 12.28 3.71
C SER A 67 -7.55 11.55 4.17
N THR A 68 -7.65 10.25 3.91
CA THR A 68 -8.89 9.48 4.13
C THR A 68 -8.82 8.55 5.33
N ARG A 69 -7.63 8.11 5.74
CA ARG A 69 -7.37 7.07 6.76
C ARG A 69 -6.49 7.60 7.89
N THR A 70 -6.55 6.96 9.06
CA THR A 70 -5.87 7.43 10.29
C THR A 70 -4.68 6.57 10.71
N GLU A 71 -4.57 5.36 10.16
CA GLU A 71 -3.53 4.37 10.46
C GLU A 71 -2.13 4.88 10.08
N GLY A 72 -2.06 5.70 9.01
CA GLY A 72 -0.82 6.29 8.50
C GLY A 72 0.13 5.26 7.89
N CYS A 73 1.43 5.49 8.06
CA CYS A 73 2.50 4.62 7.55
C CYS A 73 3.40 4.05 8.66
N SER A 74 4.17 3.01 8.35
CA SER A 74 5.23 2.50 9.23
C SER A 74 6.57 3.20 8.99
N ARG A 75 7.55 2.98 9.89
CA ARG A 75 8.94 3.44 9.70
C ARG A 75 9.62 2.80 8.47
N LYS A 76 9.17 1.62 8.04
CA LYS A 76 9.72 0.93 6.86
C LYS A 76 9.34 1.59 5.54
N THR A 77 8.33 2.46 5.56
CA THR A 77 7.80 3.16 4.38
C THR A 77 8.85 4.00 3.68
N SER A 78 9.56 4.85 4.43
CA SER A 78 10.55 5.76 3.85
C SER A 78 11.78 5.00 3.37
N ILE A 79 12.23 4.00 4.13
CA ILE A 79 13.32 3.09 3.74
C ILE A 79 12.99 2.37 2.43
N GLY A 80 11.77 1.82 2.32
CA GLY A 80 11.34 1.14 1.10
C GLY A 80 11.19 2.08 -0.09
N ALA A 81 10.72 3.31 0.12
CA ALA A 81 10.72 4.34 -0.92
C ALA A 81 12.15 4.73 -1.35
N ALA A 82 13.10 4.78 -0.41
CA ALA A 82 14.52 5.05 -0.68
C ALA A 82 15.18 3.93 -1.48
N ALA A 83 14.98 2.68 -1.05
CA ALA A 83 15.48 1.48 -1.71
C ALA A 83 15.03 1.32 -3.16
N ASN A 84 13.93 1.97 -3.55
CA ASN A 84 13.35 1.92 -4.90
C ASN A 84 13.44 3.25 -5.66
N GLY A 85 14.19 4.24 -5.14
CA GLY A 85 14.45 5.46 -5.90
C GLY A 85 13.27 6.45 -5.93
N HIS A 86 12.28 6.30 -5.07
CA HIS A 86 11.04 7.08 -5.11
C HIS A 86 11.16 8.43 -4.39
N LEU A 87 12.04 9.30 -4.90
CA LEU A 87 12.36 10.62 -4.32
C LEU A 87 11.12 11.48 -4.03
N VAL A 88 10.15 11.49 -4.95
CA VAL A 88 8.92 12.29 -4.82
C VAL A 88 8.09 11.84 -3.60
N VAL A 89 8.01 10.52 -3.37
CA VAL A 89 7.33 9.97 -2.19
C VAL A 89 8.12 10.27 -0.92
N LEU A 90 9.45 10.14 -0.94
CA LEU A 90 10.31 10.46 0.19
C LEU A 90 10.22 11.91 0.64
N LYS A 91 10.27 12.86 -0.30
CA LYS A 91 10.09 14.29 -0.02
C LYS A 91 8.75 14.52 0.68
N TRP A 92 7.69 13.86 0.21
CA TRP A 92 6.39 13.97 0.85
C TRP A 92 6.38 13.35 2.26
N LEU A 93 6.99 12.17 2.44
CA LEU A 93 7.10 11.51 3.75
C LEU A 93 7.89 12.35 4.76
N HIS A 94 8.96 13.02 4.34
CA HIS A 94 9.72 13.93 5.22
C HIS A 94 8.92 15.14 5.68
N VAL A 95 7.93 15.59 4.91
CA VAL A 95 7.04 16.69 5.30
C VAL A 95 5.91 16.19 6.19
N ALA A 96 5.27 15.07 5.83
CA ALA A 96 4.09 14.56 6.51
C ALA A 96 4.37 13.69 7.75
N TYR A 97 5.54 13.03 7.80
CA TYR A 97 5.89 12.02 8.81
C TYR A 97 7.37 12.07 9.20
N VAL A 98 7.94 13.27 9.40
CA VAL A 98 9.36 13.48 9.75
C VAL A 98 9.86 12.59 10.90
N GLN A 99 9.02 12.38 11.91
CA GLN A 99 9.28 11.55 13.09
C GLN A 99 9.37 10.05 12.80
N LYS A 100 8.86 9.60 11.64
CA LYS A 100 8.91 8.21 11.19
C LYS A 100 10.00 7.97 10.16
N CYS A 101 10.72 9.00 9.72
CA CYS A 101 11.84 8.89 8.79
C CYS A 101 13.15 8.59 9.54
N ASN A 102 14.04 7.83 8.90
CA ASN A 102 15.41 7.66 9.36
C ASN A 102 16.36 7.85 8.18
N ARG A 103 16.97 9.04 8.11
CA ARG A 103 17.89 9.40 7.02
C ARG A 103 19.05 8.42 6.88
N GLU A 104 19.63 7.94 7.98
CA GLU A 104 20.76 7.01 7.92
C GLU A 104 20.37 5.70 7.25
N GLU A 105 19.25 5.10 7.66
CA GLU A 105 18.73 3.86 7.06
C GLU A 105 18.25 4.08 5.62
N GLU A 106 17.65 5.23 5.31
CA GLU A 106 17.21 5.61 3.97
C GLU A 106 18.39 5.77 3.01
N LEU A 107 19.48 6.41 3.44
CA LEU A 107 20.70 6.59 2.66
C LEU A 107 21.35 5.25 2.32
N VAL A 108 21.48 4.37 3.32
CA VAL A 108 22.02 3.02 3.12
C VAL A 108 21.14 2.23 2.14
N ALA A 109 19.81 2.30 2.30
CA ALA A 109 18.87 1.61 1.43
C ALA A 109 18.90 2.15 -0.01
N ALA A 110 18.98 3.47 -0.20
CA ALA A 110 19.12 4.09 -1.51
C ALA A 110 20.43 3.67 -2.20
N ALA A 111 21.53 3.61 -1.46
CA ALA A 111 22.82 3.12 -1.97
C ALA A 111 22.76 1.65 -2.37
N GLN A 112 22.14 0.79 -1.55
CA GLN A 112 21.92 -0.62 -1.88
C GLN A 112 21.03 -0.81 -3.12
N GLY A 113 20.05 0.06 -3.32
CA GLY A 113 19.19 0.08 -4.51
C GLY A 113 19.83 0.72 -5.75
N GLY A 114 21.04 1.30 -5.64
CA GLY A 114 21.69 2.02 -6.73
C GLY A 114 21.03 3.37 -7.07
N HIS A 115 20.23 3.93 -6.16
CA HIS A 115 19.46 5.14 -6.35
C HIS A 115 20.12 6.34 -5.66
N THR A 116 21.29 6.74 -6.15
CA THR A 116 22.07 7.85 -5.58
C THR A 116 21.42 9.22 -5.71
N GLU A 117 20.43 9.40 -6.60
CA GLU A 117 19.67 10.66 -6.73
C GLU A 117 18.69 10.91 -5.57
N VAL A 118 18.43 9.88 -4.76
CA VAL A 118 17.59 10.01 -3.56
C VAL A 118 18.38 10.56 -2.37
N VAL A 119 19.72 10.57 -2.46
CA VAL A 119 20.69 10.99 -1.43
C VAL A 119 20.93 12.50 -1.49
#